data_AF-A0A932HQ88-F1
#
_entry.id   AF-A0A932HQ88-F1
#
_cell.length_a   1.000
_cell.length_b   1.000
_cell.length_c   1.000
_cell.angle_alpha   90.00
_cell.angle_beta   90.00
_cell.angle_gamma   90.00
#
_symmetry.space_group_name_H-M   'P 1'
#
loop_
_entity.id
_entity.type
_entity.pdbx_description
1 polymer ?
#
loop_
_entity_poly.entity_id
_entity_poly.type
_entity_poly.pdbx_seq_one_letter_code
_entity_poly.pdbx_strand_id
1 'polypeptide(L)'
;MNHHQIKSLFLRHSEGKLTDEERLLVEGHLAGCPGCRQYYGQLSDVLDVKGRFALPHIEPDPFLPTRVAALVEERRRKRMRSPLVATVRVSFAAALMAGAVMLGISLGDGLAPLQQNQGGSDEYLSSYYEAISQQGFATTWTSVMETDRRTGQ
;
A
#
# COMPACT_ATOMS: atom_id res chain seq x y z
N MET A 1 16.64 -37.43 40.52
CA MET A 1 16.10 -37.55 39.14
C MET A 1 16.25 -39.00 38.69
N ASN A 2 15.31 -39.54 37.92
CA ASN A 2 15.38 -40.94 37.49
C ASN A 2 16.24 -41.10 36.23
N HIS A 3 16.86 -42.27 36.04
CA HIS A 3 17.71 -42.55 34.87
C HIS A 3 17.00 -42.30 33.53
N HIS A 4 15.71 -42.63 33.45
CA HIS A 4 14.91 -42.43 32.24
C HIS A 4 14.77 -40.94 31.86
N GLN A 5 14.56 -40.07 32.85
CA GLN A 5 14.42 -38.62 32.64
C GLN A 5 15.74 -38.01 32.14
N ILE A 6 16.87 -38.41 32.74
CA ILE A 6 18.20 -37.97 32.31
C ILE A 6 18.48 -38.39 30.86
N LYS A 7 18.11 -39.61 30.46
CA LYS A 7 18.28 -40.08 29.08
C LYS A 7 17.44 -39.27 28.09
N SER A 8 16.20 -38.91 28.44
CA SER A 8 15.34 -38.10 27.56
C SER A 8 15.84 -36.67 27.33
N LEU A 9 16.67 -36.13 28.23
CA LEU A 9 17.25 -34.79 28.10
C LEU A 9 18.50 -34.76 27.21
N PHE A 10 19.03 -35.91 26.79
CA PHE A 10 20.27 -35.99 26.03
C PHE A 10 20.24 -35.17 24.73
N LEU A 11 19.16 -35.24 23.94
CA LEU A 11 19.05 -34.49 22.67
C LEU A 11 19.03 -32.97 22.90
N ARG A 12 18.31 -32.52 23.92
CA ARG A 12 18.29 -31.08 24.27
C ARG A 12 19.64 -30.62 24.81
N HIS A 13 20.34 -31.48 25.53
CA HIS A 13 21.71 -31.25 25.99
C HIS A 13 22.68 -31.10 24.80
N SER A 14 22.66 -32.02 23.83
CA SER A 14 23.57 -31.98 22.68
C SER A 14 23.33 -30.80 21.72
N GLU A 15 22.09 -30.31 21.66
CA GLU A 15 21.72 -29.10 20.91
C GLU A 15 21.95 -27.78 21.67
N GLY A 16 22.36 -27.83 22.94
CA GLY A 16 22.55 -26.64 23.77
C GLY A 16 21.24 -25.92 24.17
N LYS A 17 20.12 -26.65 24.26
CA LYS A 17 18.76 -26.13 24.54
C LYS A 17 18.24 -26.45 25.95
N LEU A 18 19.13 -26.78 26.88
CA LEU A 18 18.76 -26.95 28.29
C LEU A 18 18.72 -25.59 29.00
N THR A 19 17.83 -25.45 29.97
CA THR A 19 17.89 -24.33 30.92
C THR A 19 19.07 -24.54 31.89
N ASP A 20 19.50 -23.47 32.57
CA ASP A 20 20.60 -23.56 33.54
C ASP A 20 20.29 -24.54 34.69
N GLU A 21 19.04 -24.58 35.14
CA GLU A 21 18.58 -25.52 36.17
C GLU A 21 18.65 -26.98 35.68
N GLU A 22 18.16 -27.25 34.46
CA GLU A 22 18.22 -28.59 33.86
C GLU A 22 19.66 -29.05 33.64
N ARG A 23 20.55 -28.13 33.25
CA ARG A 23 21.97 -28.40 33.05
C ARG A 23 22.65 -28.84 34.33
N LEU A 24 22.46 -28.09 35.43
CA LEU A 24 23.02 -28.45 36.74
C LEU A 24 22.52 -29.82 37.23
N LEU A 25 21.24 -30.14 37.01
CA LEU A 25 20.68 -31.44 37.36
C LEU A 25 21.28 -32.59 36.55
N VAL A 26 21.49 -32.39 35.24
CA VAL A 26 22.13 -33.39 34.37
C VAL A 26 23.59 -33.57 34.76
N GLU A 27 24.36 -32.49 34.90
CA GLU A 27 25.78 -32.53 35.29
C GLU A 27 25.96 -33.22 36.66
N GLY A 28 25.12 -32.89 37.65
CA GLY A 28 25.14 -33.53 38.97
C GLY A 28 24.84 -35.03 38.91
N HIS A 29 23.87 -35.45 38.09
CA HIS A 29 23.56 -36.87 37.93
C HIS A 29 24.66 -37.63 37.18
N LEU A 30 25.29 -37.03 36.17
CA LEU A 30 26.41 -37.62 35.44
C LEU A 30 27.67 -37.76 36.33
N ALA A 31 27.85 -36.86 37.31
CA ALA A 31 28.90 -36.98 38.31
C ALA A 31 28.69 -38.21 39.22
N GLY A 32 27.44 -38.50 39.60
CA GLY A 32 27.08 -39.60 40.51
C GLY A 32 26.78 -40.95 39.85
N CYS A 33 26.43 -40.99 38.55
CA CYS A 33 25.97 -42.22 37.89
C CYS A 33 26.86 -42.62 36.71
N PRO A 34 27.69 -43.68 36.85
CA PRO A 34 28.58 -44.14 35.77
C PRO A 34 27.82 -44.67 34.55
N GLY A 35 26.68 -45.33 34.74
CA GLY A 35 25.87 -45.86 33.63
C GLY A 35 25.26 -44.76 32.74
N CYS A 36 24.81 -43.66 33.35
CA CYS A 36 24.33 -42.50 32.60
C CYS A 36 25.50 -41.79 31.90
N ARG A 37 26.67 -41.70 32.54
CA ARG A 37 27.89 -41.14 31.92
C ARG A 37 28.32 -41.92 30.69
N GLN A 38 28.36 -43.25 30.78
CA GLN A 38 28.69 -44.11 29.65
C GLN A 38 27.68 -43.98 28.51
N TYR A 39 26.38 -43.93 28.82
CA TYR A 39 25.32 -43.72 27.83
C TYR A 39 25.51 -42.39 27.08
N TYR A 40 25.76 -41.30 27.80
CA TYR A 40 26.03 -39.99 27.21
C TYR A 40 27.28 -40.03 26.31
N GLY A 41 28.38 -40.65 26.78
CA GLY A 41 29.59 -40.81 25.98
C GLY A 41 29.36 -41.57 24.67
N GLN A 42 28.70 -42.73 24.74
CA GLN A 42 28.39 -43.54 23.55
C GLN A 42 27.55 -42.79 22.53
N LEU A 43 26.53 -42.05 22.98
CA LEU A 43 25.69 -41.27 22.08
C LEU A 43 26.38 -40.03 21.55
N SER A 44 27.21 -39.36 22.37
CA SER A 44 28.06 -38.27 21.91
C SER A 44 29.02 -38.74 20.83
N ASP A 45 29.64 -39.91 20.97
CA ASP A 45 30.52 -40.49 19.94
C ASP A 45 29.77 -40.81 18.63
N VAL A 46 28.50 -41.19 18.73
CA VAL A 46 27.61 -41.43 17.58
C VAL A 46 27.15 -40.11 16.94
N LEU A 47 27.00 -39.02 17.70
CA LEU A 47 26.61 -37.71 17.17
C LEU A 47 27.79 -36.87 16.69
N ASP A 48 29.00 -37.12 17.20
CA ASP A 48 30.25 -36.48 16.77
C ASP A 48 30.77 -37.07 15.44
N VAL A 49 29.81 -37.37 14.55
CA VAL A 49 30.03 -37.80 13.17
C VAL A 49 30.80 -36.75 12.35
N LYS A 50 31.01 -35.55 12.90
CA LYS A 50 31.93 -34.54 12.35
C LYS A 50 33.30 -35.13 11.98
N GLY A 51 33.74 -36.20 12.63
CA GLY A 51 34.99 -36.92 12.28
C GLY A 51 34.86 -38.17 11.41
N ARG A 52 33.68 -38.83 11.35
CA ARG A 52 33.55 -40.16 10.69
C ARG A 52 33.03 -40.13 9.26
N PHE A 53 32.23 -39.12 8.95
CA PHE A 53 32.05 -38.71 7.57
C PHE A 53 32.71 -37.35 7.52
N ALA A 54 33.89 -37.27 6.89
CA ALA A 54 34.21 -36.06 6.16
C ALA A 54 33.06 -35.89 5.19
N LEU A 55 31.99 -35.19 5.62
CA LEU A 55 30.92 -34.79 4.72
C LEU A 55 31.67 -34.18 3.55
N PRO A 56 31.49 -34.68 2.31
CA PRO A 56 32.15 -34.08 1.17
C PRO A 56 31.89 -32.59 1.30
N HIS A 57 32.96 -31.80 1.29
CA HIS A 57 32.84 -30.36 1.43
C HIS A 57 31.99 -29.91 0.24
N ILE A 58 30.69 -29.77 0.46
CA ILE A 58 29.76 -29.29 -0.55
C ILE A 58 30.09 -27.81 -0.63
N GLU A 59 30.86 -27.46 -1.64
CA GLU A 59 31.12 -26.07 -1.96
C GLU A 59 29.77 -25.40 -2.18
N PRO A 60 29.41 -24.41 -1.35
CA PRO A 60 28.12 -23.76 -1.48
C PRO A 60 28.05 -23.10 -2.85
N ASP A 61 26.94 -23.29 -3.57
CA ASP A 61 26.71 -22.64 -4.86
C ASP A 61 27.00 -21.13 -4.71
N PRO A 62 27.96 -20.57 -5.48
CA PRO A 62 28.38 -19.18 -5.34
C PRO A 62 27.23 -18.19 -5.58
N PHE A 63 26.13 -18.60 -6.21
CA PHE A 63 24.95 -17.78 -6.46
C PHE A 63 23.87 -17.91 -5.38
N LEU A 64 24.02 -18.82 -4.43
CA LEU A 64 23.04 -19.08 -3.36
C LEU A 64 22.83 -17.85 -2.46
N PRO A 65 23.86 -17.12 -1.99
CA PRO A 65 23.68 -15.91 -1.19
C PRO A 65 22.89 -14.83 -1.94
N THR A 66 23.21 -14.65 -3.23
CA THR A 66 22.54 -13.69 -4.11
C THR A 66 21.07 -14.05 -4.30
N ARG A 67 20.76 -15.34 -4.49
CA ARG A 67 19.39 -15.83 -4.65
C ARG A 67 18.57 -15.67 -3.36
N VAL A 68 19.17 -15.96 -2.22
CA VAL A 68 18.53 -15.75 -0.91
C VAL A 68 18.28 -14.27 -0.65
N ALA A 69 19.26 -13.40 -0.92
CA ALA A 69 19.10 -11.96 -0.79
C ALA A 69 17.96 -11.42 -1.67
N ALA A 70 17.89 -11.87 -2.93
CA ALA A 70 16.82 -11.50 -3.85
C ALA A 70 15.43 -11.94 -3.33
N LEU A 71 15.31 -13.18 -2.83
CA LEU A 71 14.04 -13.69 -2.30
C LEU A 71 13.59 -12.97 -1.02
N VAL A 72 14.53 -12.58 -0.15
CA VAL A 72 14.23 -11.80 1.06
C VAL A 72 13.73 -10.40 0.69
N GLU A 73 14.40 -9.74 -0.24
CA GLU A 73 14.00 -8.40 -0.69
C GLU A 73 12.64 -8.42 -1.41
N GLU A 74 12.37 -9.44 -2.23
CA GLU A 74 11.06 -9.59 -2.88
C GLU A 74 9.92 -9.80 -1.86
N ARG A 75 10.13 -10.64 -0.84
CA ARG A 75 9.17 -10.80 0.26
C ARG A 75 8.96 -9.50 1.02
N ARG A 76 10.04 -8.75 1.30
CA ARG A 76 9.95 -7.45 1.98
C ARG A 76 9.16 -6.45 1.15
N ARG A 77 9.41 -6.36 -0.16
CA ARG A 77 8.66 -5.49 -1.08
C ARG A 77 7.19 -5.89 -1.20
N LYS A 78 6.87 -7.19 -1.31
CA LYS A 78 5.49 -7.69 -1.31
C LYS A 78 4.78 -7.38 0.02
N ARG A 79 5.47 -7.52 1.14
CA ARG A 79 4.94 -7.17 2.47
C ARG A 79 4.70 -5.65 2.62
N MET A 80 5.59 -4.83 2.08
CA MET A 80 5.46 -3.37 2.10
C MET A 80 4.44 -2.84 1.09
N ARG A 81 4.22 -3.53 -0.03
CA ARG A 81 3.06 -3.32 -0.92
C ARG A 81 1.79 -3.90 -0.31
N SER A 82 1.49 -3.51 0.92
CA SER A 82 0.24 -3.88 1.55
C SER A 82 -0.91 -3.23 0.78
N PRO A 83 -2.06 -3.92 0.65
CA PRO A 83 -3.24 -3.38 -0.03
C PRO A 83 -3.71 -2.05 0.60
N LEU A 84 -3.32 -1.77 1.86
CA LEU A 84 -3.55 -0.50 2.54
C LEU A 84 -2.94 0.70 1.79
N VAL A 85 -1.74 0.58 1.22
CA VAL A 85 -1.12 1.70 0.49
C VAL A 85 -1.88 2.02 -0.81
N ALA A 86 -2.45 1.00 -1.44
CA ALA A 86 -3.31 1.19 -2.61
C ALA A 86 -4.63 1.87 -2.22
N THR A 87 -5.27 1.43 -1.13
CA THR A 87 -6.52 2.05 -0.64
C THR A 87 -6.31 3.50 -0.19
N VAL A 88 -5.22 3.80 0.53
CA VAL A 88 -4.90 5.16 0.98
C VAL A 88 -4.69 6.11 -0.20
N ARG A 89 -4.04 5.65 -1.28
CA ARG A 89 -3.87 6.46 -2.49
C ARG A 89 -5.20 6.81 -3.16
N VAL A 90 -6.13 5.86 -3.24
CA VAL A 90 -7.46 6.09 -3.80
C VAL A 90 -8.27 7.06 -2.93
N SER A 91 -8.25 6.87 -1.60
CA SER A 91 -8.93 7.77 -0.66
C SER A 91 -8.38 9.20 -0.74
N PHE A 92 -7.07 9.37 -0.88
CA PHE A 92 -6.45 10.70 -0.99
C PHE A 92 -6.83 11.41 -2.30
N ALA A 93 -6.84 10.71 -3.43
CA ALA A 93 -7.28 11.27 -4.71
C ALA A 93 -8.75 11.71 -4.66
N ALA A 94 -9.62 10.88 -4.08
CA ALA A 94 -11.04 11.21 -3.90
C ALA A 94 -11.25 12.44 -2.99
N ALA A 95 -10.48 12.52 -1.88
CA ALA A 95 -10.54 13.65 -0.96
C ALA A 95 -10.10 14.96 -1.63
N LEU A 96 -9.06 14.94 -2.46
CA LEU A 96 -8.61 16.12 -3.21
C LEU A 96 -9.67 16.60 -4.21
N MET A 97 -10.33 15.69 -4.92
CA MET A 97 -11.41 16.04 -5.85
C MET A 97 -12.60 16.65 -5.11
N ALA A 98 -13.02 16.05 -4.00
CA ALA A 98 -14.09 16.59 -3.16
C ALA A 98 -13.73 17.98 -2.61
N GLY A 99 -12.48 18.15 -2.15
CA GLY A 99 -11.97 19.44 -1.68
C GLY A 99 -11.97 20.51 -2.77
N ALA A 100 -11.55 20.17 -3.98
CA ALA A 100 -11.57 21.10 -5.12
C ALA A 100 -12.99 21.55 -5.48
N VAL A 101 -13.95 20.62 -5.49
CA VAL A 101 -15.37 20.93 -5.73
C VAL A 101 -15.91 21.86 -4.63
N MET A 102 -15.64 21.54 -3.37
CA MET A 102 -16.10 22.33 -2.23
C MET A 102 -15.50 23.75 -2.22
N LEU A 103 -14.20 23.86 -2.54
CA LEU A 103 -13.52 25.14 -2.70
C LEU A 103 -14.13 25.97 -3.83
N GLY A 104 -14.45 25.34 -4.96
CA GLY A 104 -15.11 26.01 -6.09
C GLY A 104 -16.48 26.57 -5.72
N ILE A 105 -17.28 25.81 -4.95
CA ILE A 105 -18.59 26.26 -4.46
C ILE A 105 -18.42 27.47 -3.53
N SER A 106 -17.51 27.40 -2.55
CA SER A 106 -17.27 28.52 -1.62
C SER A 106 -16.78 29.79 -2.30
N LEU A 107 -15.97 29.67 -3.36
CA LEU A 107 -15.55 30.81 -4.16
C LEU A 107 -16.69 31.38 -5.01
N GLY A 108 -17.60 30.53 -5.50
CA GLY A 108 -18.78 30.95 -6.26
C GLY A 108 -19.76 31.78 -5.42
N ASP A 109 -20.08 31.31 -4.21
CA ASP A 109 -20.98 32.05 -3.29
C ASP A 109 -20.38 33.40 -2.87
N GLY A 110 -19.05 33.47 -2.72
CA GLY A 110 -18.35 34.72 -2.38
C GLY A 110 -18.41 35.79 -3.48
N LEU A 111 -18.63 35.39 -4.74
CA LEU A 111 -18.75 36.31 -5.88
C LEU A 111 -20.19 36.74 -6.17
N ALA A 112 -21.19 36.03 -5.63
CA ALA A 112 -22.60 36.37 -5.75
C ALA A 112 -22.97 37.82 -5.32
N PRO A 113 -22.40 38.43 -4.25
CA PRO A 113 -22.75 39.80 -3.88
C PRO A 113 -22.26 40.88 -4.86
N LEU A 114 -21.34 40.57 -5.80
CA LEU A 114 -20.95 41.51 -6.86
C LEU A 114 -22.00 41.62 -7.97
N GLN A 115 -22.91 40.65 -8.07
CA GLN A 115 -23.93 40.62 -9.12
C GLN A 115 -25.14 41.54 -8.81
N GLN A 116 -25.31 41.97 -7.56
CA GLN A 116 -26.38 42.90 -7.17
C GLN A 116 -26.12 44.35 -7.63
N ASN A 117 -24.90 44.67 -8.07
CA ASN A 117 -24.57 45.94 -8.74
C ASN A 117 -24.64 45.86 -10.28
N GLN A 118 -25.17 44.76 -10.85
CA GLN A 118 -25.50 44.62 -12.27
C GLN A 118 -26.93 45.10 -12.60
N GLY A 119 -27.51 46.00 -11.79
CA GLY A 119 -28.73 46.73 -12.18
C GLY A 119 -28.55 47.61 -13.43
N GLY A 120 -27.32 47.81 -13.90
CA GLY A 120 -27.03 48.55 -15.13
C GLY A 120 -27.04 47.73 -16.42
N SER A 121 -27.01 46.39 -16.38
CA SER A 121 -27.00 45.58 -17.62
C SER A 121 -28.38 45.48 -18.26
N ASP A 122 -29.45 45.45 -17.45
CA ASP A 122 -30.82 45.45 -17.97
C ASP A 122 -31.20 46.81 -18.59
N GLU A 123 -30.64 47.91 -18.06
CA GLU A 123 -30.80 49.27 -18.60
C GLU A 123 -30.01 49.48 -19.91
N TYR A 124 -28.85 48.82 -20.07
CA TYR A 124 -28.08 48.85 -21.32
C TYR A 124 -28.72 48.00 -22.43
N LEU A 125 -29.30 46.86 -22.07
CA LEU A 125 -30.04 46.03 -23.02
C LEU A 125 -31.31 46.72 -23.50
N SER A 126 -32.07 47.36 -22.62
CA SER A 126 -33.30 48.06 -23.00
C SER A 126 -33.03 49.24 -23.96
N SER A 127 -32.00 50.05 -23.68
CA SER A 127 -31.62 51.17 -24.55
C SER A 127 -31.14 50.73 -25.94
N TYR A 128 -30.46 49.58 -26.05
CA TYR A 128 -30.08 49.01 -27.34
C TYR A 128 -31.31 48.54 -28.16
N TYR A 129 -32.27 47.87 -27.51
CA TYR A 129 -33.49 47.42 -28.16
C TYR A 129 -34.40 48.58 -28.60
N GLU A 130 -34.45 49.65 -27.81
CA GLU A 130 -35.25 50.84 -28.13
C GLU A 130 -34.69 51.58 -29.36
N ALA A 131 -33.37 51.72 -29.47
CA ALA A 131 -32.73 52.37 -30.62
C ALA A 131 -32.96 51.61 -31.94
N ILE A 132 -32.96 50.28 -31.91
CA ILE A 132 -33.13 49.44 -33.10
C ILE A 132 -34.60 49.37 -33.51
N SER A 133 -35.52 49.32 -32.55
CA SER A 133 -36.96 49.21 -32.85
C SER A 133 -37.55 50.50 -33.43
N GLN A 134 -36.99 51.68 -33.09
CA GLN A 134 -37.42 52.95 -33.71
C GLN A 134 -36.97 53.11 -35.16
N GLN A 135 -35.92 52.42 -35.61
CA GLN A 135 -35.44 52.52 -36.99
C GLN A 135 -36.30 51.72 -37.97
N GLY A 136 -37.55 52.11 -38.22
CA GLY A 136 -38.29 51.89 -39.48
C GLY A 136 -38.26 50.50 -40.15
N PHE A 137 -37.82 49.43 -39.47
CA PHE A 137 -37.59 48.14 -40.11
C PHE A 137 -38.92 47.54 -40.55
N ALA A 138 -39.99 47.77 -39.79
CA ALA A 138 -41.33 47.29 -40.12
C ALA A 138 -41.87 47.83 -41.46
N THR A 139 -41.54 49.08 -41.86
CA THR A 139 -42.04 49.66 -43.12
C THR A 139 -41.22 49.23 -44.34
N THR A 140 -39.96 48.83 -44.12
CA THR A 140 -39.08 48.39 -45.21
C THR A 140 -39.42 46.95 -45.63
N TRP A 141 -39.71 46.07 -44.67
CA TRP A 141 -40.05 44.66 -44.95
C TRP A 141 -41.37 44.48 -45.71
N THR A 142 -42.39 45.31 -45.46
CA THR A 142 -43.66 45.25 -46.21
C THR A 142 -43.46 45.63 -47.67
N SER A 143 -42.65 46.65 -47.96
CA SER A 143 -42.37 47.07 -49.35
C SER A 143 -41.65 46.00 -50.18
N VAL A 144 -40.81 45.18 -49.54
CA VAL A 144 -40.08 44.08 -50.18
C VAL A 144 -41.00 42.88 -50.47
N MET A 145 -41.91 42.54 -49.55
CA MET A 145 -42.86 41.45 -49.80
C MET A 145 -43.90 41.79 -50.87
N GLU A 146 -44.23 43.07 -51.02
CA GLU A 146 -45.19 43.52 -52.04
C GLU A 146 -44.57 43.56 -53.45
N THR A 147 -43.24 43.73 -53.55
CA THR A 147 -42.52 43.68 -54.83
C THR A 147 -42.40 42.25 -55.35
N ASP A 148 -42.14 41.28 -54.48
CA ASP A 148 -42.01 39.86 -54.87
C ASP A 148 -43.32 39.26 -55.39
N ARG A 149 -44.47 39.74 -54.90
CA ARG A 149 -45.80 39.30 -55.35
C ARG A 149 -46.18 39.79 -56.76
N ARG A 150 -45.52 40.84 -57.27
CA ARG A 150 -45.81 41.41 -58.61
C ARG A 150 -45.00 40.80 -59.75
N THR A 151 -43.90 40.12 -59.46
CA THR A 151 -43.02 39.51 -60.47
C THR A 151 -43.34 38.03 -60.77
N GLY A 152 -44.38 37.48 -60.14
CA GLY A 152 -44.80 36.08 -60.28
C GLY A 152 -46.01 35.80 -61.19
N GLN A 153 -46.37 36.71 -62.10
CA GLN A 153 -47.39 36.48 -63.15
C GLN A 153 -46.81 36.64 -64.54
#